data_AF-A0A435JYG9-F1
#
_entry.id   AF-A0A435JYG9-F1
#
_cell.length_a   1.000
_cell.length_b   1.000
_cell.length_c   1.000
_cell.angle_alpha   90.00
_cell.angle_beta   90.00
_cell.angle_gamma   90.00
#
_symmetry.space_group_name_H-M   'P 1'
#
loop_
_entity.id
_entity.type
_entity.pdbx_description
1 polymer ?
#
loop_
_entity_poly.entity_id
_entity_poly.type
_entity_poly.pdbx_seq_one_letter_code
_entity_poly.pdbx_strand_id
1 'polypeptide(L)'
;MATVYDRIRSNLARQQSDETVVAMRAEDHRRWHPSERSIYQALSNRGALTILPQNMTTEAQVASISRARTLIGFTGSVLHNSVFMAKGTQVIEIGDRSDRETADPMQSELCRICDQKLVFVPGFDGEPRSADDLLSAINSSAFVP
;
A
#
# COMPACT_ATOMS: atom_id res chain seq x y z
N MET A 1 -14.61 -22.99 2.24
CA MET A 1 -15.63 -22.00 1.79
C MET A 1 -14.92 -20.77 1.27
N ALA A 2 -15.30 -20.23 0.11
CA ALA A 2 -14.74 -18.98 -0.40
C ALA A 2 -15.37 -17.78 0.34
N THR A 3 -14.55 -16.86 0.85
CA THR A 3 -15.03 -15.64 1.52
C THR A 3 -15.65 -14.66 0.51
N VAL A 4 -16.29 -13.58 0.99
CA VAL A 4 -16.75 -12.50 0.10
C VAL A 4 -15.57 -11.88 -0.67
N TYR A 5 -14.41 -11.74 -0.02
CA TYR A 5 -13.20 -11.21 -0.63
C TYR A 5 -12.63 -12.15 -1.69
N ASP A 6 -12.66 -13.46 -1.47
CA ASP A 6 -12.21 -14.44 -2.48
C ASP A 6 -13.06 -14.42 -3.75
N ARG A 7 -14.37 -14.15 -3.61
CA ARG A 7 -15.28 -13.98 -4.75
C ARG A 7 -14.99 -12.68 -5.51
N ILE A 8 -14.78 -11.57 -4.80
CA ILE A 8 -14.44 -10.28 -5.42
C ILE A 8 -13.10 -10.39 -6.16
N ARG A 9 -12.09 -10.98 -5.52
CA ARG A 9 -10.78 -11.27 -6.14
C ARG A 9 -10.93 -12.07 -7.42
N SER A 10 -11.60 -13.22 -7.36
CA SER A 10 -11.77 -14.10 -8.52
C SER A 10 -12.50 -13.43 -9.69
N ASN A 11 -13.43 -12.51 -9.42
CA ASN A 11 -14.19 -11.81 -10.46
C ASN A 11 -13.40 -10.67 -11.12
N LEU A 12 -12.50 -10.01 -10.38
CA LEU A 12 -11.79 -8.81 -10.85
C LEU A 12 -10.33 -9.09 -11.26
N ALA A 13 -9.71 -10.12 -10.69
CA ALA A 13 -8.37 -10.59 -11.03
C ALA A 13 -8.41 -11.43 -12.31
N ARG A 14 -8.60 -10.77 -13.46
CA ARG A 14 -8.55 -11.44 -14.77
C ARG A 14 -7.13 -11.86 -15.19
N GLN A 15 -6.10 -11.28 -14.57
CA GLN A 15 -4.70 -11.73 -14.59
C GLN A 15 -3.96 -10.93 -13.51
N GLN A 16 -3.16 -11.60 -12.69
CA GLN A 16 -2.25 -10.94 -11.75
C GLN A 16 -1.16 -10.27 -12.59
N SER A 17 -0.95 -8.98 -12.39
CA SER A 17 0.11 -8.22 -13.07
C SER A 17 1.27 -8.00 -12.10
N ASP A 18 2.48 -7.81 -12.61
CA ASP A 18 3.62 -7.36 -11.80
C ASP A 18 3.51 -5.85 -11.44
N GLU A 19 2.29 -5.33 -11.36
CA GLU A 19 2.04 -3.91 -11.11
C GLU A 19 2.29 -3.57 -9.63
N THR A 20 3.02 -2.48 -9.43
CA THR A 20 3.08 -1.79 -8.15
C THR A 20 1.98 -0.73 -8.12
N VAL A 21 1.15 -0.78 -7.09
CA VAL A 21 0.07 0.18 -6.85
C VAL A 21 0.40 1.03 -5.64
N VAL A 22 0.16 2.32 -5.74
CA VAL A 22 0.31 3.30 -4.66
C VAL A 22 -1.06 3.78 -4.23
N ALA A 23 -1.45 3.49 -2.99
CA ALA A 23 -2.67 3.96 -2.37
C ALA A 23 -2.45 5.35 -1.76
N MET A 24 -2.88 6.41 -2.45
CA MET A 24 -2.82 7.76 -1.90
C MET A 24 -3.96 8.00 -0.92
N ARG A 25 -3.68 8.84 0.09
CA ARG A 25 -4.69 9.46 0.93
C ARG A 25 -5.03 10.84 0.36
N ALA A 26 -6.17 11.40 0.74
CA ALA A 26 -6.50 12.78 0.39
C ALA A 26 -5.48 13.76 1.01
N GLU A 27 -5.14 14.83 0.30
CA GLU A 27 -4.09 15.77 0.71
C GLU A 27 -4.44 16.55 2.00
N ASP A 28 -5.72 16.63 2.36
CA ASP A 28 -6.23 17.25 3.58
C ASP A 28 -6.29 16.27 4.77
N HIS A 29 -5.73 15.07 4.62
CA HIS A 29 -5.75 14.06 5.67
C HIS A 29 -4.96 14.51 6.90
N ARG A 30 -5.57 14.39 8.09
CA ARG A 30 -5.00 14.90 9.37
C ARG A 30 -3.60 14.37 9.73
N ARG A 31 -3.21 13.22 9.17
CA ARG A 31 -1.91 12.56 9.40
C ARG A 31 -1.00 12.62 8.17
N TRP A 32 -1.07 13.71 7.42
CA TRP A 32 -0.27 13.89 6.23
C TRP A 32 1.23 13.92 6.57
N HIS A 33 2.01 13.07 5.92
CA HIS A 33 3.45 13.07 6.10
C HIS A 33 4.12 14.09 5.16
N PRO A 34 5.10 14.90 5.60
CA PRO A 34 5.72 15.92 4.74
C PRO A 34 6.27 15.40 3.42
N SER A 35 6.81 14.17 3.42
CA SER A 35 7.37 13.52 2.21
C SER A 35 6.36 12.74 1.36
N GLU A 36 5.09 12.66 1.77
CA GLU A 36 4.08 11.81 1.13
C GLU A 36 3.90 12.14 -0.35
N ARG A 37 3.76 13.43 -0.72
CA ARG A 37 3.66 13.87 -2.12
C ARG A 37 4.89 13.47 -2.95
N SER A 38 6.09 13.72 -2.42
CA SER A 38 7.34 13.44 -3.14
C SER A 38 7.54 11.94 -3.38
N ILE A 39 7.17 11.09 -2.41
CA ILE A 39 7.23 9.63 -2.54
C ILE A 39 6.26 9.15 -3.61
N TYR A 40 5.01 9.60 -3.57
CA TYR A 40 4.01 9.22 -4.56
C TYR A 40 4.41 9.64 -5.98
N GLN A 41 4.93 10.86 -6.14
CA GLN A 41 5.42 11.34 -7.42
C GLN A 41 6.61 10.50 -7.91
N ALA A 42 7.57 10.18 -7.05
CA ALA A 42 8.74 9.38 -7.41
C ALA A 42 8.35 7.94 -7.79
N LEU A 43 7.42 7.31 -7.07
CA LEU A 43 6.91 5.98 -7.40
C LEU A 43 6.13 5.99 -8.72
N SER A 44 5.30 7.01 -8.94
CA SER A 44 4.56 7.18 -10.20
C SER A 44 5.51 7.37 -11.39
N ASN A 45 6.56 8.18 -11.23
CA ASN A 45 7.62 8.35 -12.24
C ASN A 45 8.38 7.05 -12.57
N ARG A 46 8.35 6.06 -11.65
CA ARG A 46 8.91 4.72 -11.85
C ARG A 46 7.90 3.70 -12.41
N GLY A 47 6.71 4.16 -12.81
CA GLY A 47 5.67 3.34 -13.42
C GLY A 47 4.67 2.73 -12.45
N ALA A 48 4.68 3.11 -11.16
CA ALA A 48 3.67 2.66 -10.22
C ALA A 48 2.30 3.28 -10.55
N LEU A 49 1.24 2.47 -10.52
CA LEU A 49 -0.12 2.94 -10.70
C LEU A 49 -0.60 3.63 -9.42
N THR A 50 -0.98 4.90 -9.52
CA THR A 50 -1.41 5.69 -8.38
C THR A 50 -2.93 5.70 -8.25
N ILE A 51 -3.43 5.28 -7.10
CA ILE A 51 -4.85 5.34 -6.74
C ILE A 51 -5.10 6.62 -5.94
N LEU A 52 -5.90 7.51 -6.51
CA LEU A 52 -6.43 8.70 -5.86
C LEU A 52 -7.91 8.44 -5.54
N PRO A 53 -8.27 8.24 -4.25
CA PRO A 53 -9.63 7.86 -3.88
C PRO A 53 -10.71 8.82 -4.41
N GLN A 54 -10.43 10.13 -4.44
CA GLN A 54 -11.35 11.14 -4.95
C GLN A 54 -11.59 11.08 -6.47
N ASN A 55 -10.69 10.44 -7.23
CA ASN A 55 -10.73 10.43 -8.70
C ASN A 55 -11.17 9.08 -9.27
N MET A 56 -11.42 8.08 -8.42
CA MET A 56 -11.71 6.72 -8.84
C MET A 56 -12.97 6.19 -8.17
N THR A 57 -13.82 5.52 -8.94
CA THR A 57 -14.93 4.74 -8.37
C THR A 57 -14.39 3.63 -7.48
N THR A 58 -15.17 3.21 -6.48
CA THR A 58 -14.81 2.08 -5.62
C THR A 58 -14.46 0.83 -6.42
N GLU A 59 -15.22 0.54 -7.48
CA GLU A 59 -14.95 -0.60 -8.37
C GLU A 59 -13.59 -0.47 -9.08
N ALA A 60 -13.25 0.73 -9.59
CA ALA A 60 -11.96 0.95 -10.23
C ALA A 60 -10.79 0.84 -9.25
N GLN A 61 -10.96 1.30 -8.00
CA GLN A 61 -9.96 1.13 -6.94
C GLN A 61 -9.74 -0.35 -6.63
N VAL A 62 -10.83 -1.08 -6.37
CA VAL A 62 -10.76 -2.53 -6.07
C VAL A 62 -10.16 -3.29 -7.24
N ALA A 63 -10.55 -2.99 -8.48
CA ALA A 63 -10.01 -3.63 -9.67
C ALA A 63 -8.50 -3.42 -9.79
N SER A 64 -8.01 -2.19 -9.55
CA SER A 64 -6.59 -1.86 -9.60
C SER A 64 -5.81 -2.58 -8.49
N ILE A 65 -6.31 -2.56 -7.25
CA ILE A 65 -5.68 -3.23 -6.12
C ILE A 65 -5.67 -4.75 -6.30
N SER A 66 -6.74 -5.33 -6.86
CA SER A 66 -6.84 -6.78 -7.05
C SER A 66 -5.81 -7.37 -8.00
N ARG A 67 -5.23 -6.53 -8.88
CA ARG A 67 -4.19 -6.93 -9.83
C ARG A 67 -2.77 -6.69 -9.32
N ALA A 68 -2.62 -5.85 -8.29
CA ALA A 68 -1.33 -5.44 -7.76
C ALA A 68 -0.53 -6.63 -7.21
N ARG A 69 0.76 -6.68 -7.58
CA ARG A 69 1.74 -7.54 -6.91
C ARG A 69 2.26 -6.90 -5.63
N THR A 70 2.40 -5.58 -5.64
CA THR A 70 2.81 -4.78 -4.48
C THR A 70 1.87 -3.61 -4.29
N LEU A 71 1.34 -3.44 -3.08
CA LEU A 71 0.57 -2.26 -2.67
C LEU A 71 1.38 -1.46 -1.67
N ILE A 72 1.57 -0.17 -1.94
CA ILE A 72 2.34 0.75 -1.11
C ILE A 72 1.42 1.87 -0.64
N GLY A 73 1.50 2.23 0.64
CA GLY A 73 0.78 3.40 1.13
C GLY A 73 1.16 3.75 2.55
N PHE A 74 0.85 4.98 2.96
CA PHE A 74 0.92 5.34 4.36
C PHE A 74 -0.16 4.62 5.17
N THR A 75 0.12 4.39 6.46
CA THR A 75 -0.82 3.84 7.43
C THR A 75 -2.21 4.47 7.27
N GLY A 76 -3.25 3.63 7.14
CA GLY A 76 -4.63 4.08 7.20
C GLY A 76 -5.59 3.24 6.36
N SER A 77 -6.84 3.69 6.32
CA SER A 77 -7.97 2.92 5.80
C SER A 77 -7.83 2.52 4.33
N VAL A 78 -7.16 3.32 3.51
CA VAL A 78 -6.96 2.99 2.09
C VAL A 78 -6.05 1.77 1.93
N LEU A 79 -5.06 1.58 2.82
CA LEU A 79 -4.15 0.43 2.76
C LEU A 79 -4.83 -0.88 3.16
N HIS A 80 -5.88 -0.83 3.99
CA HIS A 80 -6.69 -2.01 4.32
C HIS A 80 -7.40 -2.62 3.11
N ASN A 81 -7.54 -1.87 2.01
CA ASN A 81 -8.01 -2.44 0.75
C ASN A 81 -7.06 -3.50 0.17
N SER A 82 -5.86 -3.70 0.76
CA SER A 82 -5.01 -4.88 0.54
C SER A 82 -5.76 -6.21 0.63
N VAL A 83 -6.88 -6.29 1.37
CA VAL A 83 -7.76 -7.47 1.36
C VAL A 83 -8.27 -7.85 -0.03
N PHE A 84 -8.21 -6.95 -1.02
CA PHE A 84 -8.59 -7.27 -2.40
C PHE A 84 -7.43 -7.80 -3.25
N MET A 85 -6.19 -7.74 -2.78
CA MET A 85 -5.06 -8.33 -3.48
C MET A 85 -5.09 -9.86 -3.40
N ALA A 86 -4.45 -10.52 -4.37
CA ALA A 86 -4.25 -11.97 -4.35
C ALA A 86 -3.30 -12.41 -3.21
N LYS A 87 -3.30 -13.71 -2.90
CA LYS A 87 -2.35 -14.31 -1.96
C LYS A 87 -0.92 -14.24 -2.48
N GLY A 88 0.06 -14.29 -1.59
CA GLY A 88 1.48 -14.21 -1.92
C GLY A 88 1.96 -12.84 -2.41
N THR A 89 1.08 -11.83 -2.38
CA THR A 89 1.42 -10.44 -2.75
C THR A 89 2.04 -9.69 -1.57
N GLN A 90 2.59 -8.51 -1.85
CA GLN A 90 3.27 -7.68 -0.86
C GLN A 90 2.49 -6.40 -0.54
N VAL A 91 2.41 -6.07 0.74
CA VAL A 91 1.92 -4.78 1.22
C VAL A 91 3.08 -4.07 1.91
N ILE A 92 3.35 -2.83 1.53
CA ILE A 92 4.33 -1.95 2.17
C ILE A 92 3.57 -0.82 2.87
N GLU A 93 3.58 -0.86 4.20
CA GLU A 93 3.01 0.18 5.05
C GLU A 93 4.09 1.19 5.44
N ILE A 94 3.85 2.47 5.16
CA ILE A 94 4.70 3.57 5.61
C ILE A 94 4.09 4.21 6.85
N GLY A 95 4.84 4.28 7.95
CA GLY A 95 4.36 4.88 9.18
C GLY A 95 4.02 6.37 9.01
N ASP A 96 2.91 6.82 9.57
CA ASP A 96 2.46 8.22 9.51
C ASP A 96 2.55 8.97 10.85
N ARG A 97 3.23 8.37 11.84
CA ARG A 97 3.47 8.94 13.17
C ARG A 97 4.88 8.64 13.66
N SER A 98 5.41 9.55 14.49
CA SER A 98 6.76 9.44 15.07
C SER A 98 6.93 8.34 16.10
N ASP A 99 5.85 7.91 16.73
CA ASP A 99 5.83 6.88 17.77
C ASP A 99 5.58 5.46 17.22
N ARG A 100 5.50 5.29 15.89
CA ARG A 100 5.25 4.00 15.25
C ARG A 100 6.54 3.35 14.78
N GLU A 101 6.90 2.26 15.46
CA GLU A 101 8.00 1.37 15.08
C GLU A 101 7.54 0.12 14.32
N THR A 102 6.25 -0.17 14.34
CA THR A 102 5.65 -1.35 13.69
C THR A 102 4.42 -0.97 12.86
N ALA A 103 4.05 -1.87 11.94
CA ALA A 103 2.82 -1.76 11.17
C ALA A 103 1.57 -1.67 12.06
N ASP A 104 0.49 -1.14 11.49
CA ASP A 104 -0.81 -1.14 12.16
C ASP A 104 -1.22 -2.58 12.53
N PRO A 105 -1.71 -2.83 13.77
CA PRO A 105 -2.15 -4.16 14.17
C PRO A 105 -3.25 -4.72 13.27
N MET A 106 -4.16 -3.87 12.78
CA MET A 106 -5.21 -4.28 11.87
C MET A 106 -4.62 -4.66 10.51
N GLN A 107 -3.69 -3.86 9.97
CA GLN A 107 -3.03 -4.19 8.71
C GLN A 107 -2.23 -5.49 8.80
N SER A 108 -1.54 -5.71 9.92
CA SER A 108 -0.81 -6.94 10.22
C SER A 108 -1.72 -8.17 10.21
N GLU A 109 -2.87 -8.06 10.89
CA GLU A 109 -3.85 -9.14 10.94
C GLU A 109 -4.50 -9.40 9.57
N LEU A 110 -4.82 -8.35 8.81
CA LEU A 110 -5.36 -8.48 7.46
C LEU A 110 -4.39 -9.20 6.52
N CYS A 111 -3.12 -8.79 6.51
CA CYS A 111 -2.09 -9.45 5.69
C CYS A 111 -1.92 -10.92 6.10
N ARG A 112 -1.93 -11.22 7.40
CA ARG A 112 -1.85 -12.60 7.92
C ARG A 112 -3.02 -13.46 7.45
N ILE A 113 -4.26 -12.96 7.57
CA ILE A 113 -5.48 -13.66 7.12
C ILE A 113 -5.46 -13.87 5.60
N CYS A 114 -4.96 -12.87 4.86
CA CYS A 114 -4.95 -12.88 3.40
C CYS A 114 -3.73 -13.56 2.79
N ASP A 115 -2.81 -14.09 3.60
CA ASP A 115 -1.56 -14.71 3.16
C ASP A 115 -0.72 -13.75 2.29
N GLN A 116 -0.46 -12.56 2.83
CA GLN A 116 0.29 -11.48 2.19
C GLN A 116 1.54 -11.14 2.99
N LYS A 117 2.62 -10.81 2.29
CA LYS A 117 3.85 -10.31 2.91
C LYS A 117 3.65 -8.85 3.31
N LEU A 118 3.63 -8.57 4.61
CA LEU A 118 3.65 -7.21 5.11
C LEU A 118 5.08 -6.75 5.36
N VAL A 119 5.43 -5.57 4.87
CA VAL A 119 6.65 -4.85 5.25
C VAL A 119 6.26 -3.49 5.81
N PHE A 120 6.86 -3.13 6.94
CA PHE A 120 6.71 -1.82 7.55
C PHE A 120 7.96 -0.98 7.28
N VAL A 121 7.75 0.26 6.83
CA VAL A 121 8.78 1.28 6.68
C VAL A 121 8.45 2.40 7.67
N PRO A 122 9.28 2.62 8.72
CA PRO A 122 9.10 3.75 9.61
C PRO A 122 9.16 5.06 8.82
N GLY A 123 8.15 5.90 8.96
CA GLY A 123 8.09 7.24 8.37
C GLY A 123 8.96 8.27 9.10
N PHE A 124 9.36 7.95 10.33
CA PHE A 124 10.04 8.86 11.25
C PHE A 124 11.21 8.15 11.93
N ASP A 125 12.22 8.92 12.31
CA ASP A 125 13.38 8.51 13.11
C ASP A 125 13.68 9.55 14.21
N GLY A 126 12.61 10.00 14.88
CA GLY A 126 12.60 11.18 15.73
C GLY A 126 12.06 12.40 14.98
N GLU A 127 12.49 12.58 13.73
CA GLU A 127 11.97 13.57 12.79
C GLU A 127 11.33 12.87 11.57
N PRO A 128 10.53 13.57 10.74
CA PRO A 128 10.02 13.01 9.49
C PRO A 128 11.18 12.63 8.57
N ARG A 129 11.23 11.37 8.13
CA ARG A 129 12.27 10.90 7.20
C ARG A 129 12.09 11.53 5.83
N SER A 130 13.19 11.77 5.13
CA SER A 130 13.13 12.36 3.79
C SER A 130 12.46 11.40 2.78
N ALA A 131 12.02 11.96 1.64
CA ALA A 131 11.49 11.15 0.56
C ALA A 131 12.52 10.14 0.04
N ASP A 132 13.80 10.52 -0.04
CA ASP A 132 14.87 9.66 -0.51
C ASP A 132 15.14 8.50 0.45
N ASP A 133 15.13 8.76 1.76
CA ASP A 133 15.29 7.73 2.79
C ASP A 133 14.15 6.71 2.75
N LEU A 134 12.91 7.19 2.57
CA LEU A 134 11.73 6.35 2.48
C LEU A 134 11.73 5.54 1.19
N LEU A 135 12.08 6.14 0.05
CA LEU A 135 12.23 5.44 -1.22
C LEU A 135 13.34 4.37 -1.16
N SER A 136 14.46 4.67 -0.52
CA SER A 136 15.56 3.71 -0.32
C SER A 136 15.11 2.50 0.50
N ALA A 137 14.38 2.74 1.60
CA ALA A 137 13.81 1.68 2.43
C ALA A 137 12.75 0.84 1.70
N ILE A 138 11.89 1.48 0.90
CA ILE A 138 10.89 0.80 0.06
C ILE A 138 11.58 -0.11 -0.96
N ASN A 139 12.61 0.37 -1.68
CA ASN A 139 13.31 -0.44 -2.70
C ASN A 139 14.03 -1.64 -2.08
N SER A 140 14.66 -1.44 -0.92
CA SER A 140 15.31 -2.51 -0.16
C SER A 140 14.31 -3.57 0.34
N SER A 141 13.04 -3.20 0.46
CA SER A 141 11.94 -4.06 0.91
C SER A 141 11.21 -4.77 -0.23
N ALA A 142 11.16 -4.14 -1.40
CA ALA A 142 10.48 -4.64 -2.60
C ALA A 142 11.32 -5.67 -3.38
N PHE A 143 12.65 -5.65 -3.22
CA PHE A 143 13.58 -6.58 -3.86
C PHE A 143 14.23 -7.52 -2.83
N VAL A 144 13.52 -8.60 -2.49
CA VAL A 144 14.16 -9.80 -1.96
C VAL A 144 13.82 -10.93 -2.96
N PRO A 145 14.81 -11.59 -3.59
CA PRO A 145 14.58 -12.68 -4.54
C PRO A 145 13.84 -13.86 -3.89
#